data_AF-A0A2G6E6K5-F1
#
_entry.id   AF-A0A2G6E6K5-F1
#
_cell.length_a   1.000
_cell.length_b   1.000
_cell.length_c   1.000
_cell.angle_alpha   90.00
_cell.angle_beta   90.00
_cell.angle_gamma   90.00
#
_symmetry.space_group_name_H-M   'P 1'
#
loop_
_entity.id
_entity.type
_entity.pdbx_description
1 polymer ?
#
loop_
_entity_poly.entity_id
_entity_poly.type
_entity_poly.pdbx_seq_one_letter_code
_entity_poly.pdbx_strand_id
1 'polypeptide(L)'
;MEQLKLYDAVEESCFLERLNRFVMRLRNAEGQEFQAHIPNPGRMEEFCFKNQPFYVTAAQNGKYPYKVIATRYQGSYVFLDTIKVNRVFEELLRRNQIPCFQNVKDIRREVRVADSKFDFSFKQAGRPIITEIKSCTLCHNGLAMFPDAPTLRGQRHMTSLERIAEKGDVAAHLVYLVLHAAARRFIPNVHTDFDYGKIFLNAQHVRSHAFRLEFSGPATAEPGSLQEIPIDFSALETHCRDKGSYLLLLENPKALTIKVGRLGVRHFESGWYVYVGSAMNGLNSRLRRHQRKRKTLHWHIDYIASTAMKITKIFPIRKAEKLESWLAGRLAEICDASVPQFGASDLPEDSHLFYFRETPMKNRCFVDIIFDSRVL
;
A
#
# COMPACT_ATOMS: atom_id res chain seq x y z
N MET A 1 -27.16 17.43 -2.11
CA MET A 1 -26.72 17.03 -0.76
C MET A 1 -25.60 17.95 -0.33
N GLU A 2 -25.56 18.35 0.93
CA GLU A 2 -24.55 19.30 1.43
C GLU A 2 -23.17 18.63 1.47
N GLN A 3 -22.16 19.32 0.94
CA GLN A 3 -20.77 18.90 0.98
C GLN A 3 -20.26 18.83 2.43
N LEU A 4 -19.28 17.97 2.72
CA LEU A 4 -18.66 17.90 4.04
C LEU A 4 -17.25 18.52 3.99
N LYS A 5 -17.18 19.80 4.38
CA LYS A 5 -15.91 20.53 4.51
C LYS A 5 -15.17 20.08 5.77
N LEU A 6 -13.98 19.50 5.61
CA LEU A 6 -13.15 18.99 6.71
C LEU A 6 -12.15 20.03 7.22
N TYR A 7 -11.64 20.91 6.36
CA TYR A 7 -10.71 21.98 6.72
C TYR A 7 -11.10 23.28 6.04
N ASP A 8 -10.88 24.40 6.73
CA ASP A 8 -11.22 25.73 6.21
C ASP A 8 -10.13 26.35 5.36
N ALA A 9 -8.89 26.24 5.82
CA ALA A 9 -7.71 26.75 5.13
C ALA A 9 -6.86 25.58 4.65
N VAL A 10 -6.51 25.61 3.36
CA VAL A 10 -5.67 24.62 2.72
C VAL A 10 -4.69 25.33 1.79
N GLU A 11 -3.43 24.95 1.89
CA GLU A 11 -2.35 25.46 1.05
C GLU A 11 -1.75 24.30 0.26
N GLU A 12 -1.42 24.55 -1.01
CA GLU A 12 -0.70 23.61 -1.85
C GLU A 12 0.81 23.76 -1.62
N SER A 13 1.53 22.65 -1.61
CA SER A 13 2.98 22.62 -1.46
C SER A 13 3.59 21.45 -2.22
N CYS A 14 4.80 21.63 -2.73
CA CYS A 14 5.51 20.63 -3.50
C CYS A 14 6.29 19.67 -2.59
N PHE A 15 6.20 18.37 -2.89
CA PHE A 15 7.00 17.34 -2.23
C PHE A 15 8.50 17.50 -2.51
N LEU A 16 9.30 17.47 -1.45
CA LEU A 16 10.76 17.34 -1.53
C LEU A 16 11.21 15.95 -1.10
N GLU A 17 10.83 15.54 0.12
CA GLU A 17 11.31 14.30 0.72
C GLU A 17 10.40 13.82 1.85
N ARG A 18 10.28 12.50 2.00
CA ARG A 18 9.64 11.88 3.17
C ARG A 18 10.73 11.44 4.15
N LEU A 19 10.87 12.18 5.26
CA LEU A 19 11.93 11.95 6.25
C LEU A 19 11.67 10.68 7.07
N ASN A 20 10.41 10.39 7.38
CA ASN A 20 9.98 9.16 8.04
C ASN A 20 8.47 8.95 7.85
N ARG A 21 7.91 7.93 8.51
CA ARG A 21 6.48 7.57 8.41
C ARG A 21 5.51 8.71 8.74
N PHE A 22 5.91 9.70 9.54
CA PHE A 22 5.03 10.77 10.03
C PHE A 22 5.48 12.18 9.67
N VAL A 23 6.54 12.33 8.87
CA VAL A 23 7.12 13.64 8.55
C VAL A 23 7.56 13.69 7.11
N MET A 24 7.13 14.73 6.40
CA MET A 24 7.68 15.10 5.10
C MET A 24 8.20 16.53 5.11
N ARG A 25 9.15 16.79 4.23
CA ARG A 25 9.63 18.11 3.89
C ARG A 25 8.97 18.55 2.58
N LEU A 26 8.41 19.74 2.61
CA LEU A 26 7.65 20.35 1.53
C LEU A 26 8.20 21.75 1.23
N ARG A 27 7.79 22.31 0.09
CA ARG A 27 8.09 23.67 -0.33
C ARG A 27 6.81 24.39 -0.76
N ASN A 28 6.55 25.58 -0.20
CA ASN A 28 5.40 26.40 -0.60
C ASN A 28 5.65 27.15 -1.93
N ALA A 29 4.67 27.94 -2.34
CA ALA A 29 4.73 28.74 -3.58
C ALA A 29 5.83 29.82 -3.53
N GLU A 30 6.15 30.33 -2.35
CA GLU A 30 7.21 31.33 -2.10
C GLU A 30 8.62 30.72 -2.09
N GLY A 31 8.74 29.39 -2.24
CA GLY A 31 10.01 28.68 -2.25
C GLY A 31 10.57 28.34 -0.86
N GLN A 32 9.84 28.61 0.21
CA GLN A 32 10.23 28.29 1.58
C GLN A 32 10.03 26.80 1.86
N GLU A 33 11.07 26.16 2.41
CA GLU A 33 11.01 24.76 2.84
C GLU A 33 10.52 24.64 4.28
N PHE A 34 9.66 23.66 4.54
CA PHE A 34 9.17 23.37 5.88
C PHE A 34 8.92 21.88 6.08
N GLN A 35 8.80 21.47 7.34
CA GLN A 35 8.40 20.11 7.71
C GLN A 35 6.93 20.07 8.09
N ALA A 36 6.23 19.02 7.65
CA ALA A 36 4.82 18.81 7.95
C ALA A 36 4.58 17.41 8.50
N HIS A 37 3.65 17.31 9.46
CA HIS A 37 3.20 16.03 10.00
C HIS A 37 2.29 15.31 9.00
N ILE A 38 2.46 14.00 8.86
CA ILE A 38 1.61 13.13 8.04
C ILE A 38 0.78 12.24 8.99
N PRO A 39 -0.53 12.48 9.12
CA PRO A 39 -1.44 11.65 9.91
C PRO A 39 -1.84 10.35 9.18
N ASN A 40 -0.90 9.73 8.46
CA ASN A 40 -1.08 8.48 7.74
C ASN A 40 0.17 7.60 7.92
N PRO A 41 0.06 6.44 8.60
CA PRO A 41 1.20 5.56 8.85
C PRO A 41 1.62 4.74 7.61
N GLY A 42 0.84 4.80 6.53
CA GLY A 42 1.03 4.06 5.29
C GLY A 42 2.33 4.38 4.56
N ARG A 43 2.69 3.53 3.59
CA ARG A 43 3.95 3.66 2.82
C ARG A 43 3.89 4.78 1.77
N MET A 44 2.72 5.06 1.20
CA MET A 44 2.49 6.22 0.31
C MET A 44 3.54 6.38 -0.80
N GLU A 45 4.10 5.28 -1.29
CA GLU A 45 5.23 5.28 -2.21
C GLU A 45 4.82 5.84 -3.58
N GLU A 46 3.57 5.65 -3.94
CA GLU A 46 2.91 6.17 -5.13
C GLU A 46 2.81 7.71 -5.16
N PHE A 47 3.05 8.39 -4.03
CA PHE A 47 2.98 9.85 -3.91
C PHE A 47 4.35 10.51 -3.66
N CYS A 48 5.42 9.76 -3.39
CA CYS A 48 6.68 10.34 -2.91
C CYS A 48 7.64 10.74 -4.06
N PHE A 49 7.15 11.53 -5.03
CA PHE A 49 7.92 12.01 -6.18
C PHE A 49 8.17 13.51 -6.10
N LYS A 50 9.33 13.96 -6.58
CA LYS A 50 9.70 15.38 -6.58
C LYS A 50 8.61 16.20 -7.29
N ASN A 51 8.24 17.33 -6.70
CA ASN A 51 7.18 18.23 -7.17
C ASN A 51 5.75 17.65 -7.16
N GLN A 52 5.53 16.47 -6.58
CA GLN A 52 4.19 15.98 -6.31
C GLN A 52 3.44 17.01 -5.43
N PRO A 53 2.22 17.44 -5.79
CA PRO A 53 1.45 18.35 -4.96
C PRO A 53 0.94 17.64 -3.71
N PHE A 54 1.19 18.25 -2.56
CA PHE A 54 0.57 17.93 -1.28
C PHE A 54 -0.19 19.14 -0.78
N TYR A 55 -1.28 18.86 -0.07
CA TYR A 55 -2.11 19.90 0.51
C TYR A 55 -1.95 19.86 2.02
N VAL A 56 -1.70 21.03 2.60
CA VAL A 56 -1.42 21.20 4.01
C VAL A 56 -2.39 22.18 4.65
N THR A 57 -2.53 22.07 5.96
CA THR A 57 -3.21 23.05 6.81
C THR A 57 -2.25 23.43 7.93
N ALA A 58 -2.36 24.66 8.45
CA ALA A 58 -1.68 25.05 9.67
C ALA A 58 -2.01 24.06 10.80
N ALA A 59 -0.99 23.63 11.53
CA ALA A 59 -1.16 22.80 12.72
C ALA A 59 -1.53 23.68 13.91
N GLN A 60 -2.59 23.31 14.63
CA GLN A 60 -3.00 24.07 15.83
C GLN A 60 -2.10 23.77 17.04
N ASN A 61 -1.63 22.53 17.16
CA ASN A 61 -0.78 22.07 18.26
C ASN A 61 0.16 20.97 17.72
N GLY A 62 1.46 21.11 17.91
CA GLY A 62 2.41 20.07 17.53
C GLY A 62 3.82 20.59 17.25
N LYS A 63 4.74 19.64 17.08
CA LYS A 63 6.16 19.92 16.75
C LYS A 63 6.34 20.57 15.38
N TYR A 64 5.41 20.34 14.45
CA TYR A 64 5.53 20.78 13.06
C TYR A 64 4.49 21.86 12.75
N PRO A 65 4.84 22.91 11.99
CA PRO A 65 3.96 24.04 11.70
C PRO A 65 2.76 23.65 10.84
N TYR A 66 2.89 22.59 10.04
CA TYR A 66 1.85 22.15 9.12
C TYR A 66 1.50 20.68 9.29
N LYS A 67 0.28 20.34 8.89
CA LYS A 67 -0.21 18.97 8.76
C LYS A 67 -0.63 18.71 7.32
N VAL A 68 -0.17 17.60 6.76
CA VAL A 68 -0.56 17.10 5.45
C VAL A 68 -1.95 16.49 5.53
N ILE A 69 -2.83 16.89 4.62
CA ILE A 69 -4.23 16.44 4.61
C ILE A 69 -4.61 15.71 3.33
N ALA A 70 -3.97 16.00 2.20
CA ALA A 70 -4.27 15.35 0.93
C ALA A 70 -3.08 15.41 -0.05
N THR A 71 -3.19 14.67 -1.14
CA THR A 71 -2.35 14.76 -2.34
C THR A 71 -3.20 14.49 -3.58
N ARG A 72 -2.60 14.48 -4.78
CA ARG A 72 -3.25 14.03 -6.02
C ARG A 72 -2.68 12.71 -6.50
N TYR A 73 -3.50 11.85 -7.05
CA TYR A 73 -3.01 10.66 -7.73
C TYR A 73 -3.98 10.24 -8.83
N GLN A 74 -3.45 9.91 -10.02
CA GLN A 74 -4.24 9.50 -11.18
C GLN A 74 -5.50 10.37 -11.40
N GLY A 75 -5.31 11.70 -11.33
CA GLY A 75 -6.35 12.71 -11.55
C GLY A 75 -7.24 13.03 -10.34
N SER A 76 -7.28 12.19 -9.30
CA SER A 76 -8.14 12.37 -8.12
C SER A 76 -7.42 13.00 -6.93
N TYR A 77 -8.16 13.67 -6.05
CA TYR A 77 -7.70 13.96 -4.69
C TYR A 77 -7.67 12.67 -3.87
N VAL A 78 -6.62 12.50 -3.08
CA VAL A 78 -6.48 11.42 -2.11
C VAL A 78 -6.38 12.04 -0.73
N PHE A 79 -7.41 11.81 0.10
CA PHE A 79 -7.43 12.33 1.46
C PHE A 79 -6.59 11.46 2.39
N LEU A 80 -5.64 12.08 3.07
CA LEU A 80 -4.59 11.39 3.84
C LEU A 80 -4.80 11.46 5.35
N ASP A 81 -5.68 12.34 5.86
CA ASP A 81 -5.92 12.41 7.30
C ASP A 81 -6.84 11.30 7.80
N THR A 82 -6.23 10.17 8.14
CA THR A 82 -6.95 8.98 8.61
C THR A 82 -7.72 9.22 9.91
N ILE A 83 -7.36 10.23 10.70
CA ILE A 83 -8.07 10.57 11.96
C ILE A 83 -9.46 11.16 11.64
N LYS A 84 -9.56 11.97 10.59
CA LYS A 84 -10.85 12.57 10.19
C LYS A 84 -11.76 11.59 9.44
N VAL A 85 -11.25 10.46 8.98
CA VAL A 85 -12.03 9.42 8.29
C VAL A 85 -13.16 8.90 9.18
N ASN A 86 -12.92 8.68 10.48
CA ASN A 86 -13.97 8.26 11.41
C ASN A 86 -15.08 9.31 11.53
N ARG A 87 -14.75 10.61 11.51
CA ARG A 87 -15.74 11.70 11.51
C ARG A 87 -16.57 11.71 10.22
N VAL A 88 -15.93 11.49 9.07
CA VAL A 88 -16.62 11.39 7.78
C VAL A 88 -17.63 10.24 7.81
N PHE A 89 -17.21 9.05 8.27
CA PHE A 89 -18.10 7.90 8.35
C PHE A 89 -19.28 8.10 9.31
N GLU A 90 -19.04 8.72 10.47
CA GLU A 90 -20.10 9.07 11.42
C GLU A 90 -21.14 10.01 10.79
N GLU A 91 -20.69 10.98 9.99
CA GLU A 91 -21.59 11.89 9.29
C GLU A 91 -22.39 11.15 8.19
N LEU A 92 -21.75 10.24 7.46
CA LEU A 92 -22.43 9.39 6.48
C LEU A 92 -23.51 8.51 7.14
N LEU A 93 -23.24 7.95 8.32
CA LEU A 93 -24.22 7.20 9.11
C LEU A 93 -25.41 8.09 9.50
N ARG A 94 -25.17 9.28 10.05
CA ARG A 94 -26.23 10.21 10.48
C ARG A 94 -27.09 10.70 9.33
N ARG A 95 -26.50 10.86 8.14
CA ARG A 95 -27.20 11.29 6.92
C ARG A 95 -27.86 10.14 6.15
N ASN A 96 -27.87 8.92 6.70
CA ASN A 96 -28.40 7.71 6.04
C ASN A 96 -27.79 7.46 4.64
N GLN A 97 -26.51 7.83 4.45
CA GLN A 97 -25.84 7.74 3.14
C GLN A 97 -25.27 6.36 2.84
N ILE A 98 -25.00 5.55 3.88
CA ILE A 98 -24.38 4.24 3.68
C ILE A 98 -25.48 3.22 3.36
N PRO A 99 -25.51 2.62 2.16
CA PRO A 99 -26.65 1.82 1.71
C PRO A 99 -27.05 0.68 2.66
N CYS A 100 -26.08 0.00 3.27
CA CYS A 100 -26.34 -1.09 4.21
C CYS A 100 -26.65 -0.63 5.64
N PHE A 101 -26.44 0.65 5.96
CA PHE A 101 -26.68 1.24 7.28
C PHE A 101 -27.70 2.37 7.20
N GLN A 102 -28.95 2.06 7.53
CA GLN A 102 -30.10 2.94 7.40
C GLN A 102 -30.82 3.08 8.73
N ASN A 103 -31.23 4.30 9.06
CA ASN A 103 -31.96 4.66 10.29
C ASN A 103 -31.27 4.14 11.57
N VAL A 104 -29.94 4.26 11.60
CA VAL A 104 -29.13 3.79 12.72
C VAL A 104 -29.37 4.63 13.99
N LYS A 105 -29.30 3.98 15.16
CA LYS A 105 -29.49 4.61 16.47
C LYS A 105 -28.31 4.29 17.40
N ASP A 106 -28.21 5.01 18.51
CA ASP A 106 -27.21 4.76 19.57
C ASP A 106 -25.75 4.73 19.06
N ILE A 107 -25.39 5.63 18.14
CA ILE A 107 -24.01 5.69 17.59
C ILE A 107 -23.03 6.00 18.72
N ARG A 108 -22.09 5.08 18.95
CA ARG A 108 -20.98 5.20 19.89
C ARG A 108 -19.67 4.97 19.15
N ARG A 109 -18.65 5.73 19.54
CA ARG A 109 -17.30 5.64 18.97
C ARG A 109 -16.39 4.85 19.90
N GLU A 110 -15.31 4.30 19.34
CA GLU A 110 -14.16 3.85 20.12
C GLU A 110 -14.54 2.79 21.17
N VAL A 111 -15.44 1.88 20.80
CA VAL A 111 -16.09 0.94 21.70
C VAL A 111 -15.18 -0.26 21.97
N ARG A 112 -14.94 -0.56 23.24
CA ARG A 112 -14.17 -1.74 23.65
C ARG A 112 -15.09 -2.94 23.76
N VAL A 113 -14.77 -4.01 23.04
CA VAL A 113 -15.49 -5.28 23.08
C VAL A 113 -14.46 -6.40 23.16
N ALA A 114 -14.53 -7.16 24.26
CA ALA A 114 -13.53 -8.17 24.62
C ALA A 114 -12.10 -7.59 24.60
N ASP A 115 -11.24 -8.11 23.74
CA ASP A 115 -9.81 -7.80 23.62
C ASP A 115 -9.49 -6.65 22.66
N SER A 116 -10.50 -6.13 21.94
CA SER A 116 -10.31 -5.13 20.88
C SER A 116 -11.12 -3.85 21.11
N LYS A 117 -10.64 -2.77 20.49
CA LYS A 117 -11.32 -1.47 20.46
C LYS A 117 -11.69 -1.18 19.01
N PHE A 118 -12.99 -1.12 18.74
CA PHE A 118 -13.56 -0.90 17.41
C PHE A 118 -14.00 0.54 17.22
N ASP A 119 -13.99 1.00 15.97
CA ASP A 119 -14.28 2.40 15.65
C ASP A 119 -15.71 2.79 16.02
N PHE A 120 -16.70 1.93 15.77
CA PHE A 120 -18.12 2.23 15.98
C PHE A 120 -18.94 1.07 16.54
N SER A 121 -19.97 1.42 17.30
CA SER A 121 -21.13 0.56 17.55
C SER A 121 -22.42 1.38 17.44
N PHE A 122 -23.46 0.78 16.89
CA PHE A 122 -24.78 1.38 16.72
C PHE A 122 -25.84 0.27 16.65
N LYS A 123 -27.11 0.64 16.60
CA LYS A 123 -28.22 -0.28 16.38
C LYS A 123 -28.94 0.00 15.08
N GLN A 124 -29.35 -1.05 14.37
CA GLN A 124 -30.26 -0.97 13.22
C GLN A 124 -31.38 -1.98 13.41
N ALA A 125 -32.63 -1.52 13.31
CA ALA A 125 -33.82 -2.35 13.56
C ALA A 125 -33.72 -3.14 14.89
N GLY A 126 -33.20 -2.51 15.94
CA GLY A 126 -33.02 -3.13 17.27
C GLY A 126 -31.79 -4.04 17.40
N ARG A 127 -31.17 -4.49 16.31
CA ARG A 127 -29.97 -5.35 16.33
C ARG A 127 -28.70 -4.52 16.59
N PRO A 128 -27.86 -4.90 17.56
CA PRO A 128 -26.56 -4.26 17.77
C PRO A 128 -25.59 -4.60 16.64
N ILE A 129 -24.85 -3.58 16.22
CA ILE A 129 -23.81 -3.64 15.19
C ILE A 129 -22.51 -3.12 15.80
N ILE A 130 -21.41 -3.79 15.47
CA ILE A 130 -20.04 -3.31 15.67
C ILE A 130 -19.41 -3.11 14.29
N THR A 131 -18.69 -2.01 14.11
CA THR A 131 -18.06 -1.68 12.84
C THR A 131 -16.63 -1.20 13.05
N GLU A 132 -15.71 -1.80 12.30
CA GLU A 132 -14.33 -1.32 12.15
C GLU A 132 -14.17 -0.69 10.78
N ILE A 133 -13.52 0.46 10.72
CA ILE A 133 -13.25 1.19 9.49
C ILE A 133 -11.76 1.08 9.16
N LYS A 134 -11.48 0.89 7.87
CA LYS A 134 -10.13 0.96 7.30
C LYS A 134 -10.11 2.09 6.28
N SER A 135 -9.28 3.09 6.53
CA SER A 135 -8.96 4.10 5.52
C SER A 135 -8.10 3.45 4.42
N CYS A 136 -8.60 3.48 3.19
CA CYS A 136 -7.91 2.94 2.03
C CYS A 136 -7.60 4.10 1.06
N THR A 137 -6.31 4.38 0.89
CA THR A 137 -5.80 5.45 0.01
C THR A 137 -5.05 4.90 -1.20
N LEU A 138 -4.53 3.68 -1.10
CA LEU A 138 -3.89 2.99 -2.20
C LEU A 138 -4.94 2.54 -3.23
N CYS A 139 -4.92 3.19 -4.38
CA CYS A 139 -5.71 2.82 -5.55
C CYS A 139 -4.87 3.06 -6.78
N HIS A 140 -4.77 2.06 -7.65
CA HIS A 140 -3.99 2.15 -8.88
C HIS A 140 -4.80 1.54 -10.03
N ASN A 141 -4.95 2.29 -11.12
CA ASN A 141 -5.74 1.91 -12.30
C ASN A 141 -7.15 1.40 -11.95
N GLY A 142 -7.77 2.03 -10.93
CA GLY A 142 -9.11 1.70 -10.44
C GLY A 142 -9.20 0.48 -9.52
N LEU A 143 -8.10 -0.19 -9.20
CA LEU A 143 -8.07 -1.24 -8.16
C LEU A 143 -7.58 -0.65 -6.84
N ALA A 144 -8.47 -0.58 -5.84
CA ALA A 144 -8.14 -0.19 -4.48
C ALA A 144 -7.61 -1.38 -3.68
N MET A 145 -6.60 -1.15 -2.85
CA MET A 145 -5.91 -2.22 -2.12
C MET A 145 -5.63 -1.82 -0.67
N PHE A 146 -5.93 -2.72 0.27
CA PHE A 146 -5.58 -2.54 1.69
C PHE A 146 -4.99 -3.83 2.29
N PRO A 147 -3.92 -3.76 3.11
CA PRO A 147 -3.23 -2.54 3.54
C PRO A 147 -2.09 -2.13 2.60
N ASP A 148 -1.58 -0.91 2.75
CA ASP A 148 -0.39 -0.41 2.05
C ASP A 148 0.91 -0.62 2.86
N ALA A 149 0.79 -1.08 4.12
CA ALA A 149 1.87 -1.59 4.96
C ALA A 149 1.39 -2.83 5.76
N PRO A 150 2.28 -3.78 6.13
CA PRO A 150 1.88 -4.90 7.00
C PRO A 150 1.16 -4.45 8.27
N THR A 151 0.04 -5.10 8.63
CA THR A 151 -0.89 -4.62 9.66
C THR A 151 -1.29 -5.71 10.65
N LEU A 152 -0.42 -5.99 11.63
CA LEU A 152 -0.76 -6.90 12.75
C LEU A 152 -2.00 -6.45 13.52
N ARG A 153 -2.24 -5.13 13.61
CA ARG A 153 -3.47 -4.59 14.23
C ARG A 153 -4.71 -4.93 13.41
N GLY A 154 -4.66 -4.76 12.09
CA GLY A 154 -5.77 -5.11 11.20
C GLY A 154 -6.10 -6.61 11.28
N GLN A 155 -5.07 -7.47 11.30
CA GLN A 155 -5.23 -8.91 11.48
C GLN A 155 -5.95 -9.24 12.80
N ARG A 156 -5.47 -8.70 13.93
CA ARG A 156 -6.10 -8.91 15.26
C ARG A 156 -7.56 -8.44 15.29
N HIS A 157 -7.83 -7.24 14.79
CA HIS A 157 -9.18 -6.68 14.78
C HIS A 157 -10.13 -7.55 13.94
N MET A 158 -9.69 -8.04 12.79
CA MET A 158 -10.50 -8.92 11.96
C MET A 158 -10.82 -10.25 12.65
N THR A 159 -9.84 -10.88 13.30
CA THR A 159 -10.06 -12.10 14.10
C THR A 159 -11.02 -11.85 15.27
N SER A 160 -10.91 -10.70 15.97
CA SER A 160 -11.86 -10.36 17.03
C SER A 160 -13.27 -10.10 16.49
N LEU A 161 -13.43 -9.44 15.34
CA LEU A 161 -14.75 -9.23 14.71
C LEU A 161 -15.40 -10.55 14.32
N GLU A 162 -14.63 -11.50 13.77
CA GLU A 162 -15.12 -12.83 13.39
C GLU A 162 -15.68 -13.57 14.59
N ARG A 163 -14.92 -13.62 15.69
CA ARG A 163 -15.36 -14.23 16.95
C ARG A 163 -16.63 -13.59 17.53
N ILE A 164 -16.81 -12.28 17.33
CA ILE A 164 -18.01 -11.56 17.78
C ILE A 164 -19.20 -11.93 16.88
N ALA A 165 -19.01 -11.93 15.57
CA ALA A 165 -20.06 -12.23 14.59
C ALA A 165 -20.53 -13.69 14.68
N GLU A 166 -19.62 -14.63 14.93
CA GLU A 166 -19.90 -16.06 15.08
C GLU A 166 -20.91 -16.36 16.19
N LYS A 167 -20.92 -15.56 17.27
CA LYS A 167 -21.90 -15.70 18.37
C LYS A 167 -23.34 -15.37 17.94
N GLY A 168 -23.53 -14.62 16.86
CA GLY A 168 -24.84 -14.27 16.31
C GLY A 168 -25.55 -13.08 16.96
N ASP A 169 -25.27 -12.79 18.24
CA ASP A 169 -25.93 -11.72 19.01
C ASP A 169 -25.67 -10.31 18.46
N VAL A 170 -24.48 -10.09 17.91
CA VAL A 170 -24.02 -8.79 17.39
C VAL A 170 -23.57 -8.96 15.95
N ALA A 171 -24.08 -8.13 15.04
CA ALA A 171 -23.56 -8.10 13.68
C ALA A 171 -22.23 -7.36 13.64
N ALA A 172 -21.21 -7.95 13.02
CA ALA A 172 -19.89 -7.32 12.87
C ALA A 172 -19.64 -6.96 11.41
N HIS A 173 -19.23 -5.72 11.19
CA HIS A 173 -18.95 -5.19 9.86
C HIS A 173 -17.51 -4.65 9.78
N LEU A 174 -16.83 -4.97 8.68
CA LEU A 174 -15.54 -4.37 8.33
C LEU A 174 -15.75 -3.48 7.11
N VAL A 175 -15.45 -2.20 7.23
CA VAL A 175 -15.69 -1.21 6.18
C VAL A 175 -14.38 -0.64 5.69
N TYR A 176 -14.08 -0.79 4.41
CA TYR A 176 -13.02 -0.06 3.73
C TYR A 176 -13.61 1.22 3.15
N LEU A 177 -13.23 2.37 3.68
CA LEU A 177 -13.55 3.66 3.07
C LEU A 177 -12.41 4.02 2.11
N VAL A 178 -12.67 3.87 0.81
CA VAL A 178 -11.75 4.10 -0.30
C VAL A 178 -11.80 5.57 -0.69
N LEU A 179 -10.75 6.29 -0.36
CA LEU A 179 -10.63 7.75 -0.48
C LEU A 179 -9.97 8.13 -1.81
N HIS A 180 -10.45 7.52 -2.90
CA HIS A 180 -9.93 7.72 -4.25
C HIS A 180 -11.07 7.57 -5.29
N ALA A 181 -11.42 8.66 -5.98
CA ALA A 181 -12.59 8.70 -6.87
C ALA A 181 -12.49 7.76 -8.09
N ALA A 182 -11.28 7.44 -8.55
CA ALA A 182 -11.10 6.48 -9.64
C ALA A 182 -11.30 4.99 -9.26
N ALA A 183 -11.49 4.66 -7.97
CA ALA A 183 -11.65 3.26 -7.56
C ALA A 183 -12.91 2.64 -8.19
N ARG A 184 -12.80 1.41 -8.67
CA ARG A 184 -13.89 0.64 -9.31
C ARG A 184 -14.12 -0.70 -8.63
N ARG A 185 -13.08 -1.26 -8.02
CA ARG A 185 -13.10 -2.52 -7.26
C ARG A 185 -12.07 -2.46 -6.14
N PHE A 186 -12.25 -3.32 -5.15
CA PHE A 186 -11.37 -3.43 -3.99
C PHE A 186 -10.84 -4.86 -3.84
N ILE A 187 -9.60 -5.01 -3.41
CA ILE A 187 -9.02 -6.30 -3.03
C ILE A 187 -8.07 -6.15 -1.83
N PRO A 188 -8.07 -7.10 -0.87
CA PRO A 188 -7.01 -7.18 0.13
C PRO A 188 -5.62 -7.29 -0.51
N ASN A 189 -4.68 -6.50 -0.04
CA ASN A 189 -3.34 -6.37 -0.63
C ASN A 189 -2.40 -7.50 -0.17
N VAL A 190 -2.55 -8.67 -0.77
CA VAL A 190 -1.73 -9.86 -0.48
C VAL A 190 -0.24 -9.68 -0.79
N HIS A 191 0.10 -8.72 -1.66
CA HIS A 191 1.47 -8.34 -2.00
C HIS A 191 2.19 -7.69 -0.81
N THR A 192 1.43 -6.97 0.03
CA THR A 192 1.95 -6.23 1.18
C THR A 192 1.76 -7.01 2.48
N ASP A 193 0.57 -7.55 2.71
CA ASP A 193 0.24 -8.34 3.90
C ASP A 193 -0.51 -9.61 3.51
N PHE A 194 0.25 -10.67 3.32
CA PHE A 194 -0.27 -11.98 2.94
C PHE A 194 -1.15 -12.60 4.03
N ASP A 195 -0.80 -12.40 5.30
CA ASP A 195 -1.54 -12.99 6.42
C ASP A 195 -2.87 -12.28 6.62
N TYR A 196 -2.93 -10.96 6.44
CA TYR A 196 -4.18 -10.22 6.38
C TYR A 196 -5.11 -10.74 5.29
N GLY A 197 -4.58 -10.95 4.07
CA GLY A 197 -5.34 -11.54 2.98
C GLY A 197 -5.95 -12.90 3.36
N LYS A 198 -5.15 -13.84 3.90
CA LYS A 198 -5.66 -15.15 4.33
C LYS A 198 -6.74 -15.05 5.40
N ILE A 199 -6.54 -14.21 6.41
CA ILE A 199 -7.54 -13.98 7.47
C ILE A 199 -8.83 -13.45 6.84
N PHE A 200 -8.70 -12.57 5.83
CA PHE A 200 -9.84 -12.02 5.12
C PHE A 200 -10.63 -13.06 4.33
N LEU A 201 -9.98 -13.95 3.56
CA LEU A 201 -10.71 -15.02 2.84
C LEU A 201 -11.41 -15.98 3.80
N ASN A 202 -10.80 -16.26 4.95
CA ASN A 202 -11.29 -17.26 5.88
C ASN A 202 -12.41 -16.74 6.80
N ALA A 203 -12.68 -15.43 6.79
CA ALA A 203 -13.78 -14.85 7.58
C ALA A 203 -15.12 -15.17 6.90
N GLN A 204 -16.01 -15.81 7.66
CA GLN A 204 -17.31 -16.28 7.19
C GLN A 204 -18.47 -15.46 7.77
N HIS A 205 -18.29 -14.90 8.96
CA HIS A 205 -19.36 -14.25 9.72
C HIS A 205 -19.29 -12.72 9.64
N VAL A 206 -18.11 -12.13 9.49
CA VAL A 206 -17.95 -10.68 9.31
C VAL A 206 -18.43 -10.24 7.93
N ARG A 207 -19.27 -9.21 7.90
CA ARG A 207 -19.71 -8.57 6.66
C ARG A 207 -18.70 -7.51 6.23
N SER A 208 -18.06 -7.72 5.10
CA SER A 208 -17.06 -6.79 4.56
C SER A 208 -17.65 -5.91 3.46
N HIS A 209 -17.38 -4.61 3.53
CA HIS A 209 -17.85 -3.62 2.56
C HIS A 209 -16.69 -2.75 2.10
N ALA A 210 -16.71 -2.36 0.83
CA ALA A 210 -15.81 -1.33 0.30
C ALA A 210 -16.65 -0.19 -0.29
N PHE A 211 -16.55 0.99 0.31
CA PHE A 211 -17.23 2.18 -0.20
C PHE A 211 -16.22 3.17 -0.75
N ARG A 212 -16.43 3.59 -1.98
CA ARG A 212 -15.72 4.71 -2.58
C ARG A 212 -16.39 6.02 -2.18
N LEU A 213 -15.57 6.98 -1.77
CA LEU A 213 -16.00 8.35 -1.49
C LEU A 213 -15.13 9.34 -2.27
N GLU A 214 -15.78 10.29 -2.93
CA GLU A 214 -15.13 11.35 -3.70
C GLU A 214 -14.80 12.54 -2.81
N PHE A 215 -13.71 13.21 -3.18
CA PHE A 215 -13.31 14.50 -2.65
C PHE A 215 -13.25 15.49 -3.81
N SER A 216 -14.15 16.47 -3.81
CA SER A 216 -14.19 17.54 -4.82
C SER A 216 -13.05 18.54 -4.68
N GLY A 217 -12.40 18.55 -3.52
CA GLY A 217 -11.20 19.31 -3.22
C GLY A 217 -10.34 18.62 -2.15
N PRO A 218 -9.18 19.19 -1.81
CA PRO A 218 -8.23 18.55 -0.88
C PRO A 218 -8.76 18.38 0.55
N ALA A 219 -9.88 19.03 0.89
CA ALA A 219 -10.49 18.98 2.20
C ALA A 219 -12.02 18.83 2.19
N THR A 220 -12.64 18.59 1.04
CA THR A 220 -14.10 18.55 0.92
C THR A 220 -14.53 17.19 0.42
N ALA A 221 -15.17 16.43 1.31
CA ALA A 221 -15.78 15.14 0.95
C ALA A 221 -17.17 15.39 0.34
N GLU A 222 -17.57 14.49 -0.57
CA GLU A 222 -18.87 14.51 -1.23
C GLU A 222 -19.74 13.34 -0.73
N PRO A 223 -20.51 13.49 0.37
CA PRO A 223 -21.32 12.40 0.90
C PRO A 223 -22.23 11.71 -0.11
N GLY A 224 -22.80 12.49 -1.04
CA GLY A 224 -23.68 11.96 -2.08
C GLY A 224 -22.99 11.14 -3.17
N SER A 225 -21.65 11.13 -3.22
CA SER A 225 -20.87 10.30 -4.14
C SER A 225 -20.61 8.90 -3.59
N LEU A 226 -21.04 8.60 -2.35
CA LEU A 226 -20.71 7.34 -1.69
C LEU A 226 -21.29 6.18 -2.48
N GLN A 227 -20.42 5.27 -2.91
CA GLN A 227 -20.82 4.12 -3.71
C GLN A 227 -20.14 2.86 -3.19
N GLU A 228 -20.90 1.79 -3.00
CA GLU A 228 -20.31 0.48 -2.75
C GLU A 228 -19.65 -0.03 -4.04
N ILE A 229 -18.38 -0.42 -3.92
CA ILE A 229 -17.62 -1.02 -5.01
C ILE A 229 -17.40 -2.50 -4.69
N PRO A 230 -17.39 -3.38 -5.71
CA PRO A 230 -17.22 -4.82 -5.48
C PRO A 230 -15.87 -5.13 -4.83
N ILE A 231 -15.91 -6.06 -3.87
CA ILE A 231 -14.73 -6.75 -3.35
C ILE A 231 -14.44 -7.94 -4.26
N ASP A 232 -13.25 -7.99 -4.85
CA ASP A 232 -12.85 -8.99 -5.83
C ASP A 232 -12.39 -10.29 -5.16
N PHE A 233 -13.35 -11.06 -4.62
CA PHE A 233 -13.09 -12.34 -3.95
C PHE A 233 -12.48 -13.39 -4.90
N SER A 234 -12.90 -13.41 -6.17
CA SER A 234 -12.39 -14.37 -7.16
C SER A 234 -10.90 -14.18 -7.44
N ALA A 235 -10.47 -12.94 -7.69
CA ALA A 235 -9.05 -12.64 -7.84
C ALA A 235 -8.28 -12.92 -6.55
N LEU A 236 -8.88 -12.63 -5.38
CA LEU A 236 -8.28 -12.87 -4.09
C LEU A 236 -8.04 -14.37 -3.83
N GLU A 237 -9.01 -15.25 -4.07
CA GLU A 237 -8.87 -16.71 -3.99
C GLU A 237 -7.80 -17.26 -4.95
N THR A 238 -7.72 -16.66 -6.14
CA THR A 238 -6.74 -17.02 -7.16
C THR A 238 -5.32 -16.65 -6.72
N HIS A 239 -5.14 -15.44 -6.17
CA HIS A 239 -3.83 -14.84 -5.93
C HIS A 239 -3.32 -14.94 -4.49
N CYS A 240 -4.18 -15.20 -3.50
CA CYS A 240 -3.81 -15.38 -2.09
C CYS A 240 -3.15 -16.75 -1.86
N ARG A 241 -2.01 -16.97 -2.51
CA ARG A 241 -1.21 -18.19 -2.43
C ARG A 241 0.22 -17.81 -2.08
N ASP A 242 0.97 -18.73 -1.46
CA ASP A 242 2.38 -18.49 -1.15
C ASP A 242 3.29 -18.68 -2.38
N LYS A 243 2.97 -17.97 -3.47
CA LYS A 243 3.69 -18.00 -4.72
C LYS A 243 3.59 -16.67 -5.47
N GLY A 244 4.49 -16.47 -6.42
CA GLY A 244 4.49 -15.32 -7.30
C GLY A 244 5.90 -14.86 -7.69
N SER A 245 5.99 -13.60 -8.09
CA SER A 245 7.24 -12.93 -8.45
C SER A 245 7.68 -11.95 -7.36
N TYR A 246 8.90 -11.44 -7.45
CA TYR A 246 9.42 -10.44 -6.53
C TYR A 246 10.52 -9.61 -7.18
N LEU A 247 10.67 -8.39 -6.67
CA LEU A 247 11.82 -7.54 -6.93
C LEU A 247 12.66 -7.40 -5.66
N LEU A 248 13.98 -7.46 -5.81
CA LEU A 248 14.93 -7.04 -4.77
C LEU A 248 15.57 -5.74 -5.21
N LEU A 249 15.50 -4.71 -4.37
CA LEU A 249 16.27 -3.49 -4.56
C LEU A 249 17.56 -3.59 -3.77
N LEU A 250 18.69 -3.51 -4.46
CA LEU A 250 20.02 -3.60 -3.89
C LEU A 250 20.76 -2.27 -4.05
N GLU A 251 21.51 -1.91 -3.02
CA GLU A 251 22.47 -0.82 -3.04
C GLU A 251 23.88 -1.41 -3.12
N ASN A 252 24.65 -0.95 -4.10
CA ASN A 252 26.07 -1.24 -4.24
C ASN A 252 26.89 0.04 -3.95
N PRO A 253 27.48 0.17 -2.75
CA PRO A 253 28.13 1.42 -2.35
C PRO A 253 29.44 1.70 -3.07
N LYS A 254 30.08 0.69 -3.68
CA LYS A 254 31.35 0.82 -4.40
C LYS A 254 31.43 -0.15 -5.56
N ALA A 255 32.11 0.26 -6.64
CA ALA A 255 32.37 -0.64 -7.75
C ALA A 255 33.17 -1.87 -7.28
N LEU A 256 32.87 -3.04 -7.83
CA LEU A 256 33.52 -4.29 -7.44
C LEU A 256 33.54 -5.32 -8.56
N THR A 257 34.55 -6.18 -8.51
CA THR A 257 34.68 -7.33 -9.39
C THR A 257 34.62 -8.60 -8.56
N ILE A 258 33.67 -9.49 -8.84
CA ILE A 258 33.43 -10.71 -8.05
C ILE A 258 33.12 -11.90 -8.96
N LYS A 259 33.51 -13.10 -8.52
CA LYS A 259 33.14 -14.36 -9.17
C LYS A 259 31.71 -14.76 -8.77
N VAL A 260 30.83 -14.88 -9.76
CA VAL A 260 29.40 -15.21 -9.59
C VAL A 260 29.15 -16.62 -10.13
N GLY A 261 29.39 -17.64 -9.31
CA GLY A 261 29.11 -19.04 -9.67
C GLY A 261 29.63 -19.43 -11.06
N ARG A 262 28.72 -19.94 -11.90
CA ARG A 262 29.00 -20.35 -13.29
C ARG A 262 29.11 -19.19 -14.28
N LEU A 263 28.61 -17.99 -13.95
CA LEU A 263 28.80 -16.80 -14.78
C LEU A 263 30.27 -16.36 -14.80
N GLY A 264 31.08 -16.82 -13.85
CA GLY A 264 32.48 -16.43 -13.76
C GLY A 264 32.64 -15.03 -13.18
N VAL A 265 33.72 -14.34 -13.56
CA VAL A 265 34.03 -13.01 -13.02
C VAL A 265 33.16 -11.96 -13.69
N ARG A 266 32.56 -11.08 -12.88
CA ARG A 266 31.73 -9.96 -13.35
C ARG A 266 32.13 -8.69 -12.61
N HIS A 267 32.06 -7.58 -13.33
CA HIS A 267 32.22 -6.24 -12.78
C HIS A 267 30.85 -5.62 -12.51
N PHE A 268 30.72 -4.92 -11.39
CA PHE A 268 29.52 -4.21 -10.97
C PHE A 268 29.91 -2.79 -10.58
N GLU A 269 29.33 -1.82 -11.27
CA GLU A 269 29.46 -0.40 -10.93
C GLU A 269 28.81 -0.07 -9.59
N SER A 270 29.29 1.00 -8.94
CA SER A 270 28.58 1.58 -7.78
C SER A 270 27.23 2.16 -8.23
N GLY A 271 26.21 2.00 -7.40
CA GLY A 271 24.85 2.47 -7.68
C GLY A 271 23.81 1.50 -7.16
N TRP A 272 22.72 1.36 -7.88
CA TRP A 272 21.55 0.58 -7.49
C TRP A 272 21.32 -0.55 -8.48
N TYR A 273 20.79 -1.67 -7.98
CA TYR A 273 20.43 -2.80 -8.79
C TYR A 273 19.03 -3.28 -8.44
N VAL A 274 18.26 -3.68 -9.45
CA VAL A 274 16.97 -4.34 -9.28
C VAL A 274 17.11 -5.75 -9.80
N TYR A 275 16.90 -6.73 -8.91
CA TYR A 275 16.83 -8.13 -9.27
C TYR A 275 15.38 -8.60 -9.39
N VAL A 276 15.05 -9.30 -10.46
CA VAL A 276 13.76 -9.94 -10.68
C VAL A 276 13.87 -11.42 -10.37
N GLY A 277 12.91 -11.97 -9.65
CA GLY A 277 12.81 -13.41 -9.53
C GLY A 277 11.40 -13.90 -9.27
N SER A 278 11.25 -15.22 -9.30
CA SER A 278 10.00 -15.90 -9.00
C SER A 278 10.18 -17.03 -7.99
N ALA A 279 9.08 -17.37 -7.34
CA ALA A 279 8.97 -18.51 -6.46
C ALA A 279 7.53 -19.04 -6.54
N MET A 280 7.36 -20.08 -7.35
CA MET A 280 6.02 -20.66 -7.59
C MET A 280 5.59 -21.69 -6.54
N ASN A 281 6.52 -22.10 -5.66
CA ASN A 281 6.33 -23.11 -4.62
C ASN A 281 6.91 -22.61 -3.27
N GLY A 282 6.42 -21.49 -2.74
CA GLY A 282 6.86 -20.93 -1.45
C GLY A 282 7.62 -19.61 -1.56
N LEU A 283 6.91 -18.53 -1.91
CA LEU A 283 7.46 -17.18 -2.02
C LEU A 283 8.04 -16.68 -0.69
N ASN A 284 7.32 -16.86 0.41
CA ASN A 284 7.81 -16.44 1.73
C ASN A 284 9.15 -17.08 2.10
N SER A 285 9.31 -18.37 1.81
CA SER A 285 10.58 -19.07 2.04
C SER A 285 11.70 -18.50 1.19
N ARG A 286 11.42 -18.22 -0.09
CA ARG A 286 12.38 -17.59 -1.01
C ARG A 286 12.82 -16.22 -0.52
N LEU A 287 11.89 -15.36 -0.12
CA LEU A 287 12.20 -14.02 0.37
C LEU A 287 13.01 -14.06 1.68
N ARG A 288 12.65 -14.94 2.62
CA ARG A 288 13.44 -15.14 3.85
C ARG A 288 14.85 -15.61 3.56
N ARG A 289 15.05 -16.48 2.55
CA ARG A 289 16.38 -16.92 2.13
C ARG A 289 17.22 -15.75 1.64
N HIS A 290 16.67 -14.84 0.85
CA HIS A 290 17.39 -13.65 0.36
C HIS A 290 17.91 -12.77 1.49
N GLN A 291 17.14 -12.63 2.56
CA GLN A 291 17.51 -11.84 3.75
C GLN A 291 18.60 -12.50 4.63
N ARG A 292 18.84 -13.81 4.50
CA ARG A 292 19.89 -14.50 5.28
C ARG A 292 21.28 -14.10 4.75
N LYS A 293 22.15 -13.62 5.65
CA LYS A 293 23.56 -13.32 5.30
C LYS A 293 24.42 -14.58 5.12
N ARG A 294 24.25 -15.58 5.99
CA ARG A 294 24.99 -16.86 5.91
C ARG A 294 24.10 -17.92 5.29
N LYS A 295 24.50 -18.45 4.14
CA LYS A 295 23.80 -19.50 3.38
C LYS A 295 24.72 -20.09 2.33
N THR A 296 24.43 -21.32 1.92
CA THR A 296 25.03 -21.92 0.72
C THR A 296 24.62 -21.10 -0.50
N LEU A 297 25.58 -20.64 -1.29
CA LEU A 297 25.33 -19.84 -2.49
C LEU A 297 24.84 -20.77 -3.60
N HIS A 298 23.62 -20.55 -4.09
CA HIS A 298 23.01 -21.41 -5.12
C HIS A 298 22.58 -20.61 -6.34
N TRP A 299 21.94 -19.45 -6.16
CA TRP A 299 21.57 -18.56 -7.26
C TRP A 299 22.59 -17.45 -7.45
N HIS A 300 22.71 -16.91 -8.66
CA HIS A 300 23.63 -15.79 -8.95
C HIS A 300 23.46 -14.62 -7.97
N ILE A 301 22.22 -14.28 -7.62
CA ILE A 301 21.90 -13.23 -6.65
C ILE A 301 22.47 -13.50 -5.25
N ASP A 302 22.62 -14.76 -4.84
CA ASP A 302 23.19 -15.09 -3.53
C ASP A 302 24.65 -14.61 -3.42
N TYR A 303 25.42 -14.68 -4.51
CA TYR A 303 26.84 -14.29 -4.54
C TYR A 303 27.03 -12.81 -4.27
N ILE A 304 26.14 -11.95 -4.78
CA ILE A 304 26.23 -10.49 -4.60
C ILE A 304 25.50 -10.01 -3.35
N ALA A 305 24.29 -10.52 -3.08
CA ALA A 305 23.45 -10.05 -1.97
C ALA A 305 23.95 -10.50 -0.58
N SER A 306 24.76 -11.57 -0.51
CA SER A 306 25.29 -12.08 0.76
C SER A 306 26.67 -11.51 1.11
N THR A 307 27.36 -10.89 0.15
CA THR A 307 28.79 -10.54 0.29
C THR A 307 29.08 -9.06 0.08
N ALA A 308 28.39 -8.41 -0.87
CA ALA A 308 28.86 -7.15 -1.42
C ALA A 308 27.76 -6.08 -1.49
N MET A 309 26.55 -6.46 -1.90
CA MET A 309 25.43 -5.54 -2.09
C MET A 309 24.41 -5.69 -0.95
N LYS A 310 23.81 -4.58 -0.53
CA LYS A 310 22.80 -4.55 0.54
C LYS A 310 21.41 -4.56 -0.07
N ILE A 311 20.60 -5.57 0.23
CA ILE A 311 19.16 -5.53 -0.06
C ILE A 311 18.54 -4.44 0.83
N THR A 312 18.11 -3.35 0.22
CA THR A 312 17.46 -2.23 0.91
C THR A 312 15.94 -2.42 0.98
N LYS A 313 15.37 -3.11 -0.02
CA LYS A 313 13.92 -3.33 -0.10
C LYS A 313 13.55 -4.56 -0.91
N ILE A 314 12.39 -5.13 -0.61
CA ILE A 314 11.80 -6.28 -1.31
C ILE A 314 10.36 -5.94 -1.67
N PHE A 315 9.97 -6.24 -2.91
CA PHE A 315 8.61 -6.07 -3.42
C PHE A 315 8.04 -7.44 -3.77
N PRO A 316 7.24 -8.08 -2.90
CA PRO A 316 6.52 -9.29 -3.25
C PRO A 316 5.43 -8.96 -4.25
N ILE A 317 5.23 -9.83 -5.24
CA ILE A 317 4.16 -9.75 -6.23
C ILE A 317 3.46 -11.12 -6.26
N ARG A 318 2.47 -11.30 -5.39
CA ARG A 318 1.69 -12.54 -5.28
C ARG A 318 0.64 -12.62 -6.37
N LYS A 319 0.87 -13.56 -7.28
CA LYS A 319 0.04 -13.84 -8.44
C LYS A 319 0.04 -15.34 -8.67
N ALA A 320 -1.04 -15.84 -9.27
CA ALA A 320 -1.13 -17.26 -9.60
C ALA A 320 -0.13 -17.64 -10.70
N GLU A 321 0.07 -16.70 -11.63
CA GLU A 321 0.98 -16.76 -12.77
C GLU A 321 2.37 -16.18 -12.46
N LYS A 322 3.34 -16.53 -13.32
CA LYS A 322 4.72 -16.06 -13.24
C LYS A 322 4.86 -14.78 -14.08
N LEU A 323 5.15 -13.66 -13.43
CA LEU A 323 5.32 -12.34 -14.07
C LEU A 323 6.79 -11.95 -14.29
N GLU A 324 7.71 -12.88 -14.08
CA GLU A 324 9.16 -12.62 -14.10
C GLU A 324 9.64 -12.03 -15.42
N SER A 325 9.20 -12.59 -16.55
CA SER A 325 9.58 -12.11 -17.89
C SER A 325 8.98 -10.75 -18.20
N TRP A 326 7.72 -10.51 -17.81
CA TRP A 326 7.08 -9.21 -17.95
C TRP A 326 7.84 -8.13 -17.15
N LEU A 327 8.16 -8.42 -15.87
CA LEU A 327 8.92 -7.50 -15.01
C LEU A 327 10.31 -7.22 -15.58
N ALA A 328 11.02 -8.25 -16.06
CA ALA A 328 12.34 -8.10 -16.67
C ALA A 328 12.28 -7.22 -17.93
N GLY A 329 11.31 -7.44 -18.82
CA GLY A 329 11.11 -6.60 -20.01
C GLY A 329 10.86 -5.13 -19.67
N ARG A 330 9.93 -4.86 -18.73
CA ARG A 330 9.62 -3.48 -18.31
C ARG A 330 10.81 -2.78 -17.63
N LEU A 331 11.63 -3.51 -16.88
CA LEU A 331 12.81 -2.95 -16.23
C LEU A 331 13.94 -2.67 -17.22
N ALA A 332 14.12 -3.51 -18.24
CA ALA A 332 15.10 -3.29 -19.30
C ALA A 332 14.88 -1.95 -20.04
N GLU A 333 13.61 -1.54 -20.20
CA GLU A 333 13.25 -0.27 -20.85
C GLU A 333 13.67 0.98 -20.06
N ILE A 334 13.86 0.87 -18.75
CA ILE A 334 14.08 2.03 -17.86
C ILE A 334 15.43 2.01 -17.13
N CYS A 335 16.18 0.92 -17.24
CA CYS A 335 17.47 0.76 -16.58
C CYS A 335 18.58 1.50 -17.33
N ASP A 336 19.67 1.82 -16.64
CA ASP A 336 20.87 2.37 -17.26
C ASP A 336 21.67 1.27 -17.99
N ALA A 337 21.63 0.03 -17.47
CA ALA A 337 22.23 -1.13 -18.12
C ALA A 337 21.65 -2.45 -17.58
N SER A 338 21.53 -3.46 -18.45
CA SER A 338 21.24 -4.85 -18.04
C SER A 338 22.54 -5.60 -17.74
N VAL A 339 22.52 -6.55 -16.81
CA VAL A 339 23.67 -7.44 -16.54
C VAL A 339 23.45 -8.77 -17.27
N PRO A 340 24.11 -9.02 -18.42
CA PRO A 340 23.75 -10.15 -19.29
C PRO A 340 23.84 -11.51 -18.59
N GLN A 341 22.90 -12.40 -18.91
CA GLN A 341 22.79 -13.77 -18.38
C GLN A 341 22.57 -13.86 -16.86
N PHE A 342 22.37 -12.74 -16.17
CA PHE A 342 22.24 -12.75 -14.71
C PHE A 342 20.89 -13.33 -14.28
N GLY A 343 20.91 -14.61 -13.92
CA GLY A 343 19.72 -15.31 -13.41
C GLY A 343 18.83 -15.87 -14.52
N ALA A 344 19.18 -15.62 -15.78
CA ALA A 344 18.58 -16.25 -16.94
C ALA A 344 19.44 -17.45 -17.37
N SER A 345 18.80 -18.50 -17.90
CA SER A 345 19.49 -19.70 -18.37
C SER A 345 19.26 -19.97 -19.86
N ASP A 346 18.35 -19.22 -20.49
CA ASP A 346 17.75 -19.62 -21.77
C ASP A 346 18.38 -18.87 -22.95
N LEU A 347 18.50 -17.53 -22.89
CA LEU A 347 19.14 -16.73 -23.94
C LEU A 347 20.30 -15.85 -23.42
N PRO A 348 21.33 -15.57 -24.24
CA PRO A 348 22.47 -14.72 -23.85
C PRO A 348 22.08 -13.28 -23.47
N GLU A 349 21.07 -12.73 -24.13
CA GLU A 349 20.53 -11.37 -23.93
C GLU A 349 19.61 -11.25 -22.70
N ASP A 350 19.12 -12.37 -22.17
CA ASP A 350 18.21 -12.34 -21.04
C ASP A 350 18.94 -11.96 -19.75
N SER A 351 18.31 -11.08 -18.98
CA SER A 351 18.80 -10.68 -17.67
C SER A 351 17.65 -10.51 -16.70
N HIS A 352 17.92 -10.86 -15.45
CA HIS A 352 17.06 -10.54 -14.32
C HIS A 352 17.73 -9.56 -13.35
N LEU A 353 18.83 -8.91 -13.73
CA LEU A 353 19.50 -7.91 -12.90
C LEU A 353 19.79 -6.64 -13.70
N PHE A 354 19.23 -5.53 -13.23
CA PHE A 354 19.22 -4.25 -13.93
C PHE A 354 19.91 -3.19 -13.08
N TYR A 355 20.86 -2.47 -13.66
CA TYR A 355 21.63 -1.39 -13.04
C TYR A 355 20.94 -0.04 -13.21
N PHE A 356 21.01 0.76 -12.14
CA PHE A 356 20.58 2.14 -12.09
C PHE A 356 21.65 2.98 -11.39
N ARG A 357 22.02 4.12 -11.97
CA ARG A 357 22.99 5.06 -11.38
C ARG A 357 22.41 5.71 -10.12
N GLU A 358 21.14 6.08 -10.17
CA GLU A 358 20.38 6.63 -9.04
C GLU A 358 19.38 5.62 -8.49
N THR A 359 18.81 5.91 -7.31
CA THR A 359 17.82 5.01 -6.71
C THR A 359 16.55 4.92 -7.58
N PRO A 360 16.12 3.72 -8.00
CA PRO A 360 14.90 3.52 -8.78
C PRO A 360 13.64 4.02 -8.07
N MET A 361 13.66 4.14 -6.73
CA MET A 361 12.52 4.63 -5.96
C MET A 361 12.13 6.08 -6.27
N LYS A 362 13.02 6.87 -6.87
CA LYS A 362 12.72 8.23 -7.35
C LYS A 362 12.23 8.25 -8.80
N ASN A 363 12.33 7.13 -9.52
CA ASN A 363 11.85 6.99 -10.88
C ASN A 363 10.36 6.57 -10.85
N ARG A 364 9.50 7.42 -11.41
CA ARG A 364 8.06 7.18 -11.46
C ARG A 364 7.71 5.89 -12.21
N CYS A 365 8.36 5.65 -13.34
CA CYS A 365 8.14 4.44 -14.15
C CYS A 365 8.46 3.17 -13.37
N PHE A 366 9.51 3.16 -12.54
CA PHE A 366 9.84 2.00 -11.72
C PHE A 366 8.76 1.67 -10.69
N VAL A 367 8.25 2.70 -10.01
CA VAL A 367 7.18 2.53 -9.01
C VAL A 367 5.87 2.13 -9.68
N ASP A 368 5.54 2.72 -10.84
CA ASP A 368 4.37 2.33 -11.61
C ASP A 368 4.49 0.86 -12.08
N ILE A 369 5.65 0.36 -12.53
CA ILE A 369 5.86 -1.08 -12.83
C ILE A 369 5.51 -1.98 -11.64
N ILE A 370 5.88 -1.58 -10.42
CA ILE A 370 5.52 -2.33 -9.20
C ILE A 370 4.00 -2.36 -9.03
N PHE A 371 3.32 -1.23 -9.16
CA PHE A 371 1.87 -1.17 -8.96
C PHE A 371 1.09 -1.82 -10.11
N ASP A 372 1.49 -1.60 -11.35
CA ASP A 372 0.97 -2.27 -12.54
C ASP A 372 1.01 -3.79 -12.33
N SER A 373 2.16 -4.34 -11.91
CA SER A 373 2.31 -5.78 -11.66
C SER A 373 1.33 -6.37 -10.62
N ARG A 374 0.81 -5.53 -9.72
CA ARG A 374 -0.14 -5.92 -8.67
C ARG A 374 -1.60 -5.83 -9.13
N VAL A 375 -1.88 -5.04 -10.16
CA VAL A 375 -3.24 -4.82 -10.67
C VAL A 375 -3.53 -5.53 -12.00
N LEU A 376 -2.49 -6.11 -12.64
CA LEU A 376 -2.58 -6.89 -13.87
C LEU A 376 -3.67 -7.98 -13.84
#